data_AF-A0A0D2N4B4-F1
#
_entry.id   AF-A0A0D2N4B4-F1
#
_cell.length_a   1.000
_cell.length_b   1.000
_cell.length_c   1.000
_cell.angle_alpha   90.00
_cell.angle_beta   90.00
_cell.angle_gamma   90.00
#
_symmetry.space_group_name_H-M   'P 1'
#
loop_
_entity.id
_entity.type
_entity.pdbx_description
1 polymer ?
#
loop_
_entity_poly.entity_id
_entity_poly.type
_entity_poly.pdbx_seq_one_letter_code
_entity_poly.pdbx_strand_id
1 'polypeptide(L)'
;KKVGECLGMWWRHDFETLLCPYLPPTVKKPKECTKLFLVRLPESRKFIVPENLKLLAVPLSQVHENHKTYGTVISGVPQLLSKYSINIIDI
;
A
#
# COMPACT_ATOMS: atom_id res chain seq x y z
N LYS A 1 -16.07 -9.58 1.21
CA LYS A 1 -14.93 -8.69 1.59
C LYS A 1 -15.30 -7.29 1.14
N LYS A 2 -15.24 -6.27 2.00
CA LYS A 2 -15.50 -4.89 1.58
C LYS A 2 -14.15 -4.20 1.39
N VAL A 3 -13.83 -3.82 0.16
CA VAL A 3 -12.69 -2.94 -0.12
C VAL A 3 -13.06 -1.59 0.52
N GLY A 4 -12.19 -1.08 1.39
CA GLY A 4 -12.38 0.20 2.04
C GLY A 4 -11.93 1.35 1.15
N GLU A 5 -11.47 2.41 1.80
CA GLU A 5 -11.08 3.66 1.14
C GLU A 5 -9.76 3.53 0.37
N CYS A 6 -9.59 4.37 -0.65
CA CYS A 6 -8.31 4.56 -1.33
C CYS A 6 -7.39 5.42 -0.46
N LEU A 7 -6.23 4.86 -0.10
CA LEU A 7 -5.23 5.53 0.72
C LEU A 7 -4.31 6.43 -0.10
N GLY A 8 -4.05 6.06 -1.35
CA GLY A 8 -3.13 6.77 -2.22
C GLY A 8 -3.10 6.20 -3.64
N MET A 9 -2.62 7.03 -4.55
CA MET A 9 -2.48 6.69 -5.96
C MET A 9 -1.08 7.10 -6.43
N TRP A 10 -0.49 6.25 -7.24
CA TRP A 10 0.78 6.51 -7.91
C TRP A 10 0.64 6.23 -9.39
N TRP A 11 1.39 6.96 -10.20
CA TRP A 11 1.33 6.90 -11.65
C TRP A 11 2.71 6.68 -12.23
N ARG A 12 2.74 5.90 -13.32
CA ARG A 12 3.89 5.79 -14.20
C ARG A 12 3.59 6.45 -15.54
N HIS A 13 4.43 7.39 -15.96
CA HIS A 13 4.17 8.19 -17.17
C HIS A 13 4.66 7.50 -18.44
N ASP A 14 5.76 6.77 -18.35
CA ASP A 14 6.34 5.95 -19.42
C ASP A 14 6.72 4.56 -18.88
N PHE A 15 7.55 3.79 -19.59
CA PHE A 15 7.94 2.44 -19.17
C PHE A 15 9.20 2.39 -18.30
N GLU A 16 9.90 3.51 -18.11
CA GLU A 16 11.19 3.58 -17.41
C GLU A 16 11.12 4.40 -16.12
N THR A 17 10.14 5.30 -16.00
CA THR A 17 9.92 6.18 -14.85
C THR A 17 9.51 5.42 -13.60
N LEU A 18 9.97 5.90 -12.44
CA LEU A 18 9.47 5.46 -11.14
C LEU A 18 8.03 5.94 -10.91
N LEU A 19 7.31 5.26 -10.02
CA LEU A 19 5.96 5.64 -9.61
C LEU A 19 5.97 7.00 -8.88
N CYS A 20 5.20 7.96 -9.38
CA CYS A 20 5.03 9.28 -8.78
C CYS A 20 3.67 9.39 -8.08
N PRO A 21 3.57 10.08 -6.91
CA PRO A 21 2.31 10.22 -6.17
C PRO A 21 1.36 11.26 -6.76
N TYR A 22 1.61 11.73 -7.98
CA TYR A 22 0.76 12.64 -8.74
C TYR A 22 0.94 12.38 -10.25
N LEU A 23 -0.05 12.79 -11.05
CA LEU A 23 0.03 12.80 -12.50
C LEU A 23 0.37 14.23 -13.00
N PRO A 24 1.59 14.52 -13.47
CA PRO A 24 1.94 15.78 -14.09
C PRO A 24 0.94 16.21 -15.18
N PRO A 25 0.58 17.50 -15.27
CA PRO A 25 -0.41 18.00 -16.22
C PRO A 25 -0.07 17.75 -17.69
N THR A 26 1.22 17.61 -18.01
CA THR A 26 1.72 17.35 -19.37
C THR A 26 1.43 15.93 -19.85
N VAL A 27 1.15 14.99 -18.93
CA VAL A 27 0.97 13.58 -19.23
C VAL A 27 -0.51 13.29 -19.49
N LYS A 28 -0.87 13.15 -20.77
CA LYS A 28 -2.26 12.86 -21.18
C LYS A 28 -2.66 11.40 -21.05
N LYS A 29 -1.69 10.47 -21.08
CA LYS A 29 -1.92 9.02 -21.11
C LYS A 29 -0.89 8.28 -20.24
N PRO A 30 -1.12 8.15 -18.92
CA PRO A 30 -0.24 7.36 -18.06
C PRO A 30 -0.24 5.89 -18.50
N LYS A 31 0.89 5.20 -18.29
CA LYS A 31 1.04 3.77 -18.62
C LYS A 31 0.54 2.87 -17.51
N GLU A 32 0.65 3.34 -16.27
CA GLU A 32 0.25 2.59 -15.08
C GLU A 32 -0.36 3.53 -14.05
N CYS A 33 -1.36 3.04 -13.32
CA CYS A 33 -1.92 3.70 -12.15
C CYS A 33 -2.06 2.66 -11.03
N THR A 34 -1.19 2.75 -10.03
CA THR A 34 -1.20 1.90 -8.85
C THR A 34 -2.04 2.57 -7.78
N LYS A 35 -3.05 1.86 -7.27
CA LYS A 35 -3.95 2.36 -6.22
C LYS A 35 -3.83 1.50 -4.97
N LEU A 36 -3.63 2.13 -3.83
CA LEU A 36 -3.59 1.46 -2.53
C LEU A 36 -4.95 1.60 -1.84
N PHE A 37 -5.48 0.51 -1.30
CA PHE A 37 -6.75 0.48 -0.59
C PHE A 37 -6.60 -0.12 0.80
N LEU A 38 -7.34 0.43 1.76
CA LEU A 38 -7.45 -0.14 3.09
C LEU A 38 -8.49 -1.27 3.09
N VAL A 39 -8.10 -2.48 3.46
CA VAL A 39 -9.01 -3.64 3.54
C VAL A 39 -9.24 -4.01 4.99
N ARG A 40 -10.50 -3.90 5.45
CA ARG A 40 -10.89 -4.37 6.79
C ARG A 40 -11.05 -5.89 6.78
N LEU A 41 -10.29 -6.57 7.62
CA LEU A 41 -10.43 -8.01 7.84
C LEU A 41 -11.58 -8.29 8.80
N PRO A 42 -12.32 -9.42 8.65
CA PRO A 42 -13.19 -9.92 9.69
C PRO A 42 -12.35 -10.40 10.89
N GLU A 43 -13.00 -10.71 11.99
CA GLU A 43 -12.39 -11.27 13.19
C GLU A 43 -11.53 -12.51 12.91
N SER A 44 -11.99 -13.42 12.05
CA SER A 44 -11.22 -14.59 11.63
C SER A 44 -11.33 -14.86 10.14
N ARG A 45 -10.21 -15.23 9.51
CA ARG A 45 -10.14 -15.63 8.10
C ARG A 45 -8.93 -16.49 7.81
N LYS A 46 -9.15 -17.57 7.04
CA LYS A 46 -8.07 -18.38 6.46
C LYS A 46 -7.55 -17.75 5.17
N PHE A 47 -6.23 -17.71 5.02
CA PHE A 47 -5.55 -17.32 3.79
C PHE A 47 -4.82 -18.53 3.22
N ILE A 48 -4.90 -18.70 1.90
CA ILE A 48 -4.11 -19.69 1.17
C ILE A 48 -2.96 -18.92 0.53
N VAL A 49 -1.73 -19.32 0.86
CA VAL A 49 -0.51 -18.69 0.34
C VAL A 49 0.13 -19.67 -0.63
N PRO A 50 0.42 -19.27 -1.89
CA PRO A 50 1.18 -20.09 -2.83
C PRO A 50 2.53 -20.51 -2.25
N GLU A 51 3.03 -21.70 -2.59
CA GLU A 51 4.25 -22.29 -2.01
C GLU A 51 5.51 -21.43 -2.18
N ASN A 52 5.56 -20.62 -3.24
CA ASN A 52 6.68 -19.72 -3.54
C ASN A 52 6.58 -18.35 -2.84
N LEU A 53 5.56 -18.13 -1.99
CA LEU A 53 5.31 -16.87 -1.30
C LEU A 53 5.18 -17.07 0.21
N LYS A 54 5.40 -15.99 0.96
CA LYS A 54 5.21 -15.93 2.41
C LYS A 54 4.29 -14.78 2.76
N LEU A 55 3.33 -15.04 3.65
CA LEU A 55 2.50 -14.00 4.25
C LEU A 55 3.11 -13.58 5.58
N LEU A 56 3.58 -12.33 5.65
CA LEU A 56 4.28 -11.79 6.82
C LEU A 56 3.50 -10.62 7.41
N ALA A 57 3.34 -10.62 8.73
CA ALA A 57 2.89 -9.45 9.47
C ALA A 57 4.11 -8.59 9.79
N VAL A 58 4.17 -7.38 9.22
CA VAL A 58 5.30 -6.46 9.40
C VAL A 58 4.84 -5.25 10.24
N PRO A 59 5.51 -4.94 11.36
CA PRO A 59 5.21 -3.75 12.15
C PRO A 59 5.39 -2.45 11.36
N LEU A 60 4.53 -1.45 11.59
CA LEU A 60 4.63 -0.15 10.91
C LEU A 60 5.98 0.54 11.14
N SER A 61 6.58 0.36 12.32
CA SER A 61 7.91 0.90 12.67
C SER A 61 9.05 0.35 11.81
N GLN A 62 8.96 -0.90 11.35
CA GLN A 62 9.95 -1.51 10.47
C GLN A 62 9.82 -1.04 9.02
N VAL A 63 8.59 -0.68 8.63
CA VAL A 63 8.27 -0.24 7.26
C VAL A 63 8.59 1.24 7.06
N HIS A 64 8.38 2.06 8.09
CA HIS A 64 8.51 3.52 8.04
C HIS A 64 9.87 3.96 7.52
N GLU A 65 9.86 4.77 6.45
CA GLU A 65 11.04 5.36 5.79
C GLU A 65 12.09 4.34 5.28
N ASN A 66 11.76 3.05 5.28
CA ASN A 66 12.64 1.99 4.81
C ASN A 66 12.48 1.74 3.30
N HIS A 67 12.87 2.76 2.52
CA HIS A 67 12.75 2.74 1.05
C HIS A 67 13.64 1.68 0.40
N LYS A 68 14.78 1.36 1.04
CA LYS A 68 15.75 0.38 0.52
C LYS A 68 15.17 -1.03 0.45
N THR A 69 14.41 -1.43 1.48
CA THR A 69 13.83 -2.79 1.54
C THR A 69 12.45 -2.85 0.90
N TYR A 70 11.61 -1.84 1.13
CA TYR A 70 10.18 -1.90 0.77
C TYR A 70 9.79 -1.04 -0.44
N GLY A 71 10.70 -0.24 -0.98
CA GLY A 71 10.39 0.73 -2.01
C GLY A 71 9.54 1.90 -1.50
N THR A 72 9.31 2.90 -2.35
CA THR A 72 8.69 4.18 -1.97
C THR A 72 7.20 4.08 -1.60
N VAL A 73 6.46 3.16 -2.22
CA VAL A 73 5.02 3.02 -1.97
C VAL A 73 4.75 2.40 -0.60
N ILE A 74 5.37 1.26 -0.29
CA ILE A 74 5.10 0.51 0.95
C ILE A 74 5.65 1.26 2.17
N SER A 75 6.84 1.85 2.05
CA SER A 75 7.47 2.60 3.14
C SER A 75 6.72 3.88 3.56
N GLY A 76 5.86 4.43 2.68
CA GLY A 76 4.96 5.54 2.99
C GLY A 76 3.63 5.13 3.62
N VAL A 77 3.34 3.82 3.72
CA VAL A 77 2.09 3.31 4.32
C VAL A 77 1.88 3.80 5.76
N PRO A 78 2.89 3.83 6.66
CA PRO A 78 2.71 4.34 8.02
C PRO A 78 2.17 5.78 8.04
N GLN A 79 2.69 6.66 7.19
CA GLN A 79 2.22 8.04 7.08
C GLN A 79 0.76 8.10 6.58
N LEU A 80 0.41 7.30 5.57
CA LEU A 80 -0.96 7.24 5.04
C LEU A 80 -1.98 6.73 6.06
N LEU A 81 -1.54 5.84 6.97
CA LEU A 81 -2.37 5.30 8.04
C LEU A 81 -2.48 6.21 9.26
N SER A 82 -1.59 7.21 9.42
CA SER A 82 -1.55 8.10 10.60
C SER A 82 -2.85 8.85 10.90
N LYS A 83 -3.71 9.06 9.89
CA LYS A 83 -5.03 9.71 10.03
C LYS A 83 -6.12 8.79 10.58
N TYR A 84 -5.86 7.49 10.74
CA TYR A 84 -6.84 6.52 11.20
C TYR A 84 -6.64 6.17 12.68
N SER A 85 -7.74 6.12 13.42
CA SER A 85 -7.76 5.49 14.75
C SER A 85 -7.87 3.98 14.59
N ILE A 86 -6.87 3.26 15.11
CA ILE A 86 -6.84 1.80 15.12
C ILE A 86 -7.29 1.33 16.51
N ASN A 87 -8.44 0.66 16.55
CA ASN A 87 -8.92 0.04 17.77
C ASN A 87 -8.20 -1.29 17.95
N ILE A 88 -7.34 -1.38 18.95
CA ILE A 88 -6.73 -2.63 19.38
C ILE A 88 -7.72 -3.25 20.37
N ILE A 89 -8.29 -4.39 19.99
CA ILE A 89 -9.13 -5.19 20.89
C ILE A 89 -8.15 -6.11 21.60
N ASP A 90 -8.01 -5.95 22.92
CA ASP A 90 -7.26 -6.90 23.73
C ASP A 90 -7.95 -8.28 23.62
N ILE A 91 -7.18 -9.31 23.27
CA ILE A 91 -7.63 -10.71 23.16
C ILE A 91 -7.19 -11.44 24.41
#